data_AF-A0A8X6GHQ7-F1
#
_entry.id   AF-A0A8X6GHQ7-F1
#
_cell.length_a   1.000
_cell.length_b   1.000
_cell.length_c   1.000
_cell.angle_alpha   90.00
_cell.angle_beta   90.00
_cell.angle_gamma   90.00
#
_symmetry.space_group_name_H-M   'P 1'
#
loop_
_entity.id
_entity.type
_entity.pdbx_description
1 polymer ?
#
loop_
_entity_poly.entity_id
_entity_poly.type
_entity_poly.pdbx_seq_one_letter_code
_entity_poly.pdbx_strand_id
1 'polypeptide(L)'
;MLATELCLAPSDNLKIIELKDLITNSDGYDEEFVKDVLNVIVEERTTTVKQKAMELEDKQKAVAVAQQQEREFELEKLRIQLEMQKLSQTPVLSQQKPFPIKKSQRVEDTMITTPQDPLEQCLDSQVLELKEESPYNVMDVGLLKSSNQSALPAQEQMKWKQK
;
A
#
# COMPACT_ATOMS: atom_id res chain seq x y z
N MET A 1 -21.50 1.47 -29.75
CA MET A 1 -20.56 0.43 -30.23
C MET A 1 -21.28 -0.44 -31.25
N LEU A 2 -22.01 -1.51 -30.94
CA LEU A 2 -22.60 -2.35 -32.02
C LEU A 2 -23.45 -1.56 -33.05
N ALA A 3 -24.50 -0.85 -32.64
CA ALA A 3 -25.29 -0.04 -33.57
C ALA A 3 -24.45 1.01 -34.33
N THR A 4 -23.44 1.58 -33.67
CA THR A 4 -22.48 2.52 -34.28
C THR A 4 -21.60 1.83 -35.34
N GLU A 5 -21.11 0.62 -35.08
CA GLU A 5 -20.34 -0.19 -36.04
C GLU A 5 -21.19 -0.59 -37.25
N LEU A 6 -22.51 -0.72 -37.04
CA LEU A 6 -23.49 -0.96 -38.10
C LEU A 6 -23.94 0.34 -38.80
N CYS A 7 -23.24 1.46 -38.58
CA CYS A 7 -23.56 2.78 -39.14
C CYS A 7 -24.98 3.28 -38.79
N LEU A 8 -25.55 2.80 -37.69
CA LEU A 8 -26.80 3.30 -37.13
C LEU A 8 -26.49 4.42 -36.12
N ALA A 9 -27.43 5.35 -35.96
CA ALA A 9 -27.33 6.44 -35.00
C ALA A 9 -28.19 6.11 -33.76
N PRO A 10 -27.67 5.38 -32.76
CA PRO A 10 -28.41 5.15 -31.52
C PRO A 10 -28.48 6.45 -30.70
N SER A 11 -29.64 6.73 -30.11
CA SER A 11 -29.77 7.72 -29.04
C SER A 11 -29.17 7.18 -27.74
N ASP A 12 -28.52 8.05 -26.96
CA ASP A 12 -27.83 7.69 -25.71
C ASP A 12 -28.74 7.06 -24.64
N ASN A 13 -30.05 7.28 -24.74
CA ASN A 13 -31.06 6.81 -23.76
C ASN A 13 -31.89 5.62 -24.26
N LEU A 14 -31.49 4.98 -25.37
CA LEU A 14 -32.20 3.80 -25.89
C LEU A 14 -32.14 2.64 -24.89
N LYS A 15 -33.30 2.01 -24.64
CA LYS A 15 -33.34 0.74 -23.91
C LYS A 15 -32.76 -0.37 -24.77
N ILE A 16 -32.30 -1.44 -24.12
CA ILE A 16 -31.75 -2.62 -24.81
C ILE A 16 -32.73 -3.20 -25.83
N ILE A 17 -34.03 -3.23 -25.51
CA ILE A 17 -35.07 -3.72 -26.42
C ILE A 17 -35.17 -2.81 -27.65
N GLU A 18 -35.19 -1.50 -27.45
CA GLU A 18 -35.28 -0.51 -28.54
C GLU A 18 -34.00 -0.53 -29.40
N LEU A 19 -32.83 -0.75 -28.80
CA LEU A 19 -31.56 -0.92 -29.50
C LEU A 19 -31.53 -2.21 -30.32
N LYS A 20 -32.04 -3.31 -29.77
CA LYS A 20 -32.20 -4.58 -30.49
C LYS A 20 -33.09 -4.36 -31.71
N ASP A 21 -34.26 -3.76 -31.51
CA ASP A 21 -35.22 -3.51 -32.59
C ASP A 21 -34.63 -2.58 -33.66
N LEU A 22 -33.89 -1.54 -33.26
CA LEU A 22 -33.18 -0.64 -34.17
C LEU A 22 -32.19 -1.40 -35.08
N ILE A 23 -31.47 -2.38 -34.53
CA ILE A 23 -30.50 -3.18 -35.26
C ILE A 23 -31.21 -4.18 -36.18
N THR A 24 -32.16 -4.96 -35.65
CA THR A 24 -32.82 -6.04 -36.40
C THR A 24 -33.76 -5.54 -37.49
N ASN A 25 -34.31 -4.32 -37.34
CA ASN A 25 -35.18 -3.71 -38.34
C ASN A 25 -34.40 -2.90 -39.39
N SER A 26 -33.06 -2.88 -39.34
CA SER A 26 -32.26 -2.22 -40.36
C SER A 26 -32.21 -3.06 -41.64
N ASP A 27 -32.31 -2.42 -42.81
CA ASP A 27 -32.32 -3.10 -44.11
C ASP A 27 -31.03 -3.89 -44.41
N GLY A 28 -29.94 -3.54 -43.72
CA GLY A 28 -28.62 -4.18 -43.82
C GLY A 28 -28.33 -5.19 -42.72
N TYR A 29 -29.34 -5.63 -41.96
CA TYR A 29 -29.13 -6.61 -40.89
C TYR A 29 -28.69 -7.98 -41.45
N ASP A 30 -27.53 -8.44 -40.99
CA ASP A 30 -26.97 -9.76 -41.24
C ASP A 30 -26.62 -10.38 -39.88
N GLU A 31 -27.26 -11.50 -39.53
CA GLU A 31 -27.14 -12.10 -38.20
C GLU A 31 -25.73 -12.61 -37.92
N GLU A 32 -25.10 -13.28 -38.89
CA GLU A 32 -23.72 -13.77 -38.78
C GLU A 32 -22.74 -12.60 -38.61
N PHE A 33 -22.85 -11.57 -39.44
CA PHE A 33 -21.98 -10.40 -39.36
C PHE A 33 -22.12 -9.68 -38.00
N VAL A 34 -23.36 -9.44 -37.55
CA VAL A 34 -23.63 -8.77 -36.27
C VAL A 34 -23.09 -9.58 -35.10
N LYS A 35 -23.20 -10.91 -35.16
CA LYS A 35 -22.65 -11.81 -34.15
C LYS A 35 -21.12 -11.74 -34.10
N ASP A 36 -20.45 -11.71 -35.25
CA ASP A 36 -19.00 -11.59 -35.32
C ASP A 36 -18.51 -10.25 -34.74
N VAL A 37 -19.16 -9.15 -35.10
CA VAL A 37 -18.85 -7.83 -34.52
C VAL A 37 -19.08 -7.82 -33.01
N LEU A 38 -20.18 -8.42 -32.54
CA LEU A 38 -20.46 -8.51 -31.11
C LEU A 38 -19.40 -9.34 -30.36
N ASN A 39 -18.93 -10.44 -30.95
CA ASN A 39 -17.88 -11.26 -30.36
C ASN A 39 -16.59 -10.45 -30.16
N VAL A 40 -16.17 -9.67 -31.16
CA VAL A 40 -14.99 -8.79 -31.06
C VAL A 40 -15.17 -7.77 -29.93
N ILE A 41 -16.33 -7.12 -29.84
CA ILE A 41 -16.62 -6.13 -28.78
C ILE A 41 -16.59 -6.78 -27.39
N VAL A 42 -17.16 -7.98 -27.26
CA VAL A 42 -17.16 -8.72 -25.98
C VAL A 42 -15.74 -9.12 -25.60
N GLU A 43 -14.95 -9.59 -26.56
CA GLU A 43 -13.55 -9.95 -26.33
C GLU A 43 -12.74 -8.74 -25.87
N GLU A 44 -12.79 -7.62 -26.60
CA GLU A 44 -12.09 -6.37 -26.26
C GLU A 44 -12.45 -5.87 -24.85
N ARG A 45 -13.75 -5.89 -24.51
CA ARG A 45 -14.18 -5.47 -23.17
C ARG A 45 -13.70 -6.42 -22.09
N THR A 46 -13.73 -7.73 -22.37
CA THR A 46 -13.29 -8.75 -21.43
C THR A 46 -11.79 -8.66 -21.20
N THR A 47 -10.98 -8.48 -22.25
CA THR A 47 -9.53 -8.30 -22.15
C THR A 47 -9.19 -7.02 -21.41
N THR A 48 -9.87 -5.91 -21.72
CA THR A 48 -9.69 -4.62 -21.01
C THR A 48 -9.98 -4.73 -19.51
N VAL A 49 -11.08 -5.40 -19.13
CA VAL A 49 -11.43 -5.61 -17.72
C VAL A 49 -10.38 -6.49 -17.02
N LYS A 50 -9.96 -7.59 -17.66
CA LYS A 50 -8.92 -8.47 -17.11
C LYS A 50 -7.59 -7.74 -16.92
N GLN A 51 -7.18 -6.91 -17.87
CA GLN A 51 -5.95 -6.14 -17.80
C GLN A 51 -6.00 -5.13 -16.64
N LYS A 52 -7.11 -4.40 -16.50
CA LYS A 52 -7.29 -3.48 -15.36
C LYS A 52 -7.28 -4.19 -14.01
N ALA A 53 -7.88 -5.39 -13.94
CA ALA A 53 -7.86 -6.19 -12.72
C ALA A 53 -6.43 -6.66 -12.36
N MET A 54 -5.67 -7.11 -13.36
CA MET A 54 -4.27 -7.52 -13.19
C MET A 54 -3.39 -6.35 -12.73
N GLU A 55 -3.52 -5.18 -13.37
CA GLU A 55 -2.78 -3.98 -12.96
C GLU A 55 -3.10 -3.55 -11.52
N LEU A 56 -4.35 -3.70 -11.10
CA LEU A 56 -4.75 -3.40 -9.72
C LEU A 56 -4.14 -4.39 -8.73
N GLU A 57 -4.13 -5.69 -9.07
CA GLU A 57 -3.52 -6.74 -8.25
C GLU A 57 -2.00 -6.51 -8.10
N ASP A 58 -1.30 -6.18 -9.19
CA ASP A 58 0.14 -5.92 -9.16
C ASP A 58 0.47 -4.68 -8.33
N LYS A 59 -0.35 -3.62 -8.42
CA LYS A 59 -0.21 -2.44 -7.56
C LYS A 59 -0.40 -2.80 -6.09
N GLN A 60 -1.40 -3.61 -5.75
CA GLN A 60 -1.63 -4.05 -4.38
C GLN A 60 -0.46 -4.89 -3.84
N LYS A 61 0.08 -5.80 -4.65
CA LYS A 61 1.27 -6.58 -4.29
C LYS A 61 2.49 -5.68 -4.06
N ALA A 62 2.73 -4.72 -4.95
CA ALA A 62 3.85 -3.78 -4.80
C ALA A 62 3.74 -2.96 -3.49
N VAL A 63 2.54 -2.48 -3.16
CA VAL A 63 2.29 -1.78 -1.89
C VAL A 63 2.54 -2.70 -0.69
N ALA A 64 2.06 -3.94 -0.73
CA ALA A 64 2.26 -4.90 0.36
C ALA A 64 3.75 -5.22 0.59
N VAL A 65 4.53 -5.35 -0.48
CA VAL A 65 5.99 -5.56 -0.41
C VAL A 65 6.68 -4.34 0.19
N ALA A 66 6.33 -3.12 -0.24
CA ALA A 66 6.91 -1.90 0.30
C ALA A 66 6.62 -1.74 1.80
N GLN A 67 5.38 -1.99 2.23
CA GLN A 67 5.01 -1.96 3.66
C GLN A 67 5.75 -3.01 4.48
N GLN A 68 5.99 -4.20 3.91
CA GLN A 68 6.75 -5.23 4.61
C GLN A 68 8.22 -4.83 4.76
N GLN A 69 8.82 -4.26 3.72
CA GLN A 69 10.20 -3.75 3.78
C GLN A 69 10.36 -2.62 4.80
N GLU A 70 9.39 -1.70 4.88
CA GLU A 70 9.37 -0.63 5.88
C GLU A 70 9.33 -1.20 7.31
N ARG A 71 8.44 -2.15 7.58
CA ARG A 71 8.38 -2.84 8.88
C ARG A 71 9.68 -3.55 9.24
N GLU A 72 10.30 -4.23 8.28
CA GLU A 72 11.58 -4.91 8.49
C GLU A 72 12.71 -3.94 8.81
N PHE A 73 12.74 -2.80 8.10
CA PHE A 73 13.72 -1.74 8.35
C PHE A 73 13.55 -1.12 9.75
N GLU A 74 12.31 -0.85 10.18
CA GLU A 74 12.04 -0.34 11.53
C GLU A 74 12.48 -1.31 12.63
N LEU A 75 12.21 -2.61 12.44
CA LEU A 75 12.64 -3.65 13.38
C LEU A 75 14.17 -3.74 13.48
N GLU A 76 14.88 -3.69 12.35
CA GLU A 76 16.34 -3.73 12.35
C GLU A 76 16.94 -2.48 13.00
N LYS A 77 16.36 -1.31 12.76
CA LYS A 77 16.75 -0.06 13.44
C LYS A 77 16.62 -0.19 14.96
N LEU A 78 15.50 -0.70 15.46
CA LEU A 78 15.29 -0.92 16.90
C LEU A 78 16.25 -1.96 17.46
N ARG A 79 16.51 -3.03 16.72
CA ARG A 79 17.48 -4.06 17.09
C ARG A 79 18.88 -3.45 17.28
N ILE A 80 19.36 -2.69 16.31
CA ILE A 80 20.67 -2.03 16.38
C ILE A 80 20.72 -1.06 17.57
N GLN A 81 19.69 -0.25 17.79
CA GLN A 81 19.63 0.66 18.94
C GLN A 81 19.74 -0.10 20.28
N LEU A 82 19.05 -1.22 20.40
CA LEU A 82 19.08 -2.05 21.60
C LEU A 82 20.44 -2.75 21.79
N GLU A 83 21.07 -3.22 20.71
CA GLU A 83 22.44 -3.75 20.74
C GLU A 83 23.46 -2.67 21.16
N MET A 84 23.35 -1.45 20.61
CA MET A 84 24.18 -0.31 21.02
C MET A 84 24.00 0.04 22.50
N GLN A 85 22.77 0.03 23.00
CA GLN A 85 22.47 0.29 24.41
C GLN A 85 23.04 -0.80 25.34
N LYS A 86 23.04 -2.05 24.91
CA LYS A 86 23.67 -3.16 25.67
C LYS A 86 25.18 -2.98 25.78
N LEU A 87 25.83 -2.54 24.70
CA LEU A 87 27.27 -2.27 24.70
C LEU A 87 27.63 -1.09 25.61
N SER A 88 26.80 -0.04 25.66
CA SER A 88 27.00 1.11 26.53
C SER A 88 26.65 0.86 28.01
N GLN A 89 25.91 -0.21 28.31
CA GLN A 89 25.61 -0.65 29.68
C GLN A 89 26.61 -1.67 30.25
N THR A 90 27.77 -1.87 29.63
CA THR A 90 28.83 -2.63 30.29
C THR A 90 29.23 -1.94 31.61
N PRO A 91 29.01 -2.54 32.79
CA PRO A 91 29.57 -1.99 34.01
C PRO A 91 31.08 -2.06 33.87
N VAL A 92 31.72 -0.89 33.82
CA VAL A 92 33.14 -0.74 34.11
C VAL A 92 33.39 -1.43 35.43
N LEU A 93 33.94 -2.65 35.39
CA LEU A 93 34.30 -3.40 36.57
C LEU A 93 35.48 -2.65 37.19
N SER A 94 35.13 -1.80 38.16
CA SER A 94 36.03 -1.04 39.00
C SER A 94 37.06 -1.98 39.61
N GLN A 95 38.30 -1.90 39.13
CA GLN A 95 39.46 -2.17 39.96
C GLN A 95 40.13 -0.83 40.28
N GLN A 96 39.51 -0.07 41.19
CA GLN A 96 40.25 0.91 41.97
C GLN A 96 41.20 0.16 42.90
N LYS A 97 42.47 0.09 42.52
CA LYS A 97 43.57 -0.13 43.46
C LYS A 97 43.99 1.24 43.97
N PRO A 98 43.97 1.52 45.29
CA PRO A 98 44.39 2.81 45.81
C PRO A 98 45.91 2.92 45.66
N PHE A 99 46.38 3.70 44.69
CA PHE A 99 47.80 4.08 44.60
C PHE A 99 48.05 5.30 45.50
N PRO A 100 49.15 5.29 46.29
CA PRO A 100 49.43 6.39 47.19
C PRO A 100 49.87 7.63 46.42
N ILE A 101 49.28 8.76 46.80
CA ILE A 101 49.61 10.11 46.36
C ILE A 101 51.09 10.38 46.67
N LYS A 102 51.91 10.55 45.63
CA LYS A 102 53.19 11.28 45.75
C LYS A 102 52.99 12.66 45.17
N LYS A 103 53.04 13.66 46.05
CA LYS A 103 53.10 15.08 45.68
C LYS A 103 54.39 15.29 44.88
N SER A 104 54.28 15.74 43.63
CA SER A 104 55.42 16.27 42.89
C SER A 104 55.08 17.68 42.44
N GLN A 105 55.70 18.62 43.13
CA GLN A 105 55.71 20.04 42.85
C GLN A 105 56.73 20.31 41.75
N ARG A 106 56.32 20.92 40.64
CA ARG A 106 57.23 21.73 39.82
C ARG A 106 56.44 22.80 39.06
N VAL A 107 56.75 24.03 39.43
CA VAL A 107 56.36 25.29 38.80
C VAL A 107 57.19 25.56 37.54
N GLU A 108 56.71 26.54 36.78
CA GLU A 108 57.34 27.31 35.68
C GLU A 108 56.87 26.96 34.26
N ASP A 109 55.73 27.58 33.90
CA ASP A 109 55.50 28.48 32.76
C ASP A 109 56.18 28.23 31.40
N THR A 110 55.33 28.08 30.37
CA THR A 110 55.63 28.60 29.02
C THR A 110 54.33 28.99 28.32
N MET A 111 54.21 30.27 28.01
CA MET A 111 53.05 30.85 27.32
C MET A 111 53.06 30.47 25.84
N ILE A 112 51.98 29.88 25.33
CA ILE A 112 51.69 29.85 23.90
C ILE A 112 50.22 30.23 23.68
N THR A 113 50.10 31.38 23.04
CA THR A 113 48.94 32.10 22.52
C THR A 113 47.93 31.26 21.74
N THR A 114 46.65 31.51 22.00
CA THR A 114 45.45 31.09 21.25
C THR A 114 45.54 31.49 19.76
N PRO A 115 44.94 30.70 18.85
CA PRO A 115 43.78 31.27 18.17
C PRO A 115 42.58 30.32 18.13
N GLN A 116 41.44 30.93 18.39
CA GLN A 116 40.08 30.47 18.23
C GLN A 116 39.78 30.37 16.73
N ASP A 117 39.18 29.26 16.25
CA ASP A 117 38.66 29.17 14.87
C ASP A 117 37.64 28.01 14.73
N PRO A 118 36.80 27.97 13.67
CA PRO A 118 35.36 28.21 13.80
C PRO A 118 34.53 27.19 13.00
N LEU A 119 33.79 26.30 13.63
CA LEU A 119 32.82 25.46 12.91
C LEU A 119 31.52 25.33 13.71
N GLU A 120 30.99 26.47 14.15
CA GLU A 120 29.54 26.65 14.20
C GLU A 120 29.13 27.35 12.90
N GLN A 121 28.83 26.57 11.86
CA GLN A 121 28.01 27.03 10.77
C GLN A 121 27.55 25.85 9.90
N CYS A 122 26.26 25.91 9.57
CA CYS A 122 25.59 25.21 8.47
C CYS A 122 25.04 23.81 8.77
N LEU A 123 23.86 23.74 9.39
CA LEU A 123 22.73 22.93 8.89
C LEU A 123 21.38 23.58 9.24
N ASP A 124 21.26 24.91 9.09
CA ASP A 124 19.96 25.59 9.01
C ASP A 124 19.75 26.06 7.57
N SER A 125 19.31 25.15 6.70
CA SER A 125 18.55 25.46 5.48
C SER A 125 18.26 24.17 4.71
N GLN A 126 17.11 23.57 5.01
CA GLN A 126 16.21 22.98 4.02
C GLN A 126 14.87 22.66 4.71
N VAL A 127 14.17 23.72 5.09
CA VAL A 127 12.70 23.66 5.23
C VAL A 127 12.16 23.73 3.80
N LEU A 128 12.03 22.58 3.15
CA LEU A 128 11.12 22.46 2.02
C LEU A 128 9.74 22.26 2.60
N GLU A 129 8.96 23.34 2.52
CA GLU A 129 7.56 23.46 2.85
C GLU A 129 6.75 22.53 1.93
N LEU A 130 6.70 21.24 2.25
CA LEU A 130 5.69 20.34 1.71
C LEU A 130 4.41 20.59 2.50
N LYS A 131 3.50 21.30 1.87
CA LYS A 131 2.12 21.48 2.30
C LYS A 131 1.43 20.12 2.30
N GLU A 132 1.52 19.40 3.42
CA GLU A 132 0.69 18.24 3.70
C GLU A 132 -0.75 18.74 3.93
N GLU A 133 -1.53 18.78 2.86
CA GLU A 133 -2.96 18.51 3.02
C GLU A 133 -3.09 17.02 3.31
N SER A 134 -3.41 16.70 4.56
CA SER A 134 -3.83 15.37 4.98
C SER A 134 -5.34 15.23 4.75
N PRO A 135 -5.81 14.49 3.74
CA PRO A 135 -7.12 13.90 3.80
C PRO A 135 -6.94 12.53 4.45
N TYR A 136 -7.45 12.35 5.65
CA TYR A 136 -8.33 11.24 6.03
C TYR A 136 -8.36 11.17 7.54
N ASN A 137 -9.43 11.78 8.06
CA ASN A 137 -9.91 11.63 9.42
C ASN A 137 -10.03 10.15 9.80
N VAL A 138 -9.62 9.88 11.03
CA VAL A 138 -9.90 8.68 11.81
C VAL A 138 -11.42 8.45 11.81
N MET A 139 -11.88 7.41 11.12
CA MET A 139 -13.22 6.85 11.30
C MET A 139 -13.10 5.64 12.24
N ASP A 140 -13.48 5.92 13.48
CA ASP A 140 -14.07 5.07 14.51
C ASP A 140 -14.42 3.62 14.09
N VAL A 141 -13.73 2.64 14.67
CA VAL A 141 -13.99 1.21 14.45
C VAL A 141 -15.09 0.75 15.40
N GLY A 142 -16.33 1.11 15.06
CA GLY A 142 -17.54 0.63 15.71
C GLY A 142 -17.80 -0.86 15.42
N LEU A 143 -17.34 -1.71 16.32
CA LEU A 143 -18.01 -2.92 16.85
C LEU A 143 -19.02 -3.65 15.92
N LEU A 144 -18.55 -4.59 15.08
CA LEU A 144 -19.42 -5.59 14.45
C LEU A 144 -19.38 -6.90 15.26
N LYS A 145 -20.46 -7.13 16.02
CA LYS A 145 -20.77 -8.42 16.63
C LYS A 145 -21.09 -9.45 15.56
N SER A 146 -20.56 -10.64 15.76
CA SER A 146 -20.85 -11.88 15.05
C SER A 146 -22.35 -12.20 14.99
N SER A 147 -22.82 -12.64 13.82
CA SER A 147 -24.04 -13.43 13.71
C SER A 147 -23.89 -14.48 12.61
N ASN A 148 -23.70 -15.71 13.05
CA ASN A 148 -23.79 -16.92 12.25
C ASN A 148 -25.26 -17.16 11.87
N GLN A 149 -25.54 -17.39 10.59
CA GLN A 149 -26.60 -18.31 10.17
C GLN A 149 -26.38 -18.75 8.73
N SER A 150 -25.97 -20.01 8.57
CA SER A 150 -26.03 -20.75 7.32
C SER A 150 -27.47 -21.17 7.06
N ALA A 151 -28.01 -20.80 5.90
CA ALA A 151 -29.27 -21.33 5.41
C ALA A 151 -28.96 -22.33 4.27
N LEU A 152 -29.05 -23.63 4.58
CA LEU A 152 -29.07 -24.69 3.58
C LEU A 152 -30.51 -24.82 3.03
N PRO A 153 -30.70 -24.98 1.70
CA PRO A 153 -32.03 -25.21 1.14
C PRO A 153 -32.51 -26.64 1.42
N ALA A 154 -33.79 -26.74 1.78
CA ALA A 154 -34.48 -27.96 2.13
C ALA A 154 -34.77 -28.84 0.91
N GLN A 155 -33.91 -29.82 0.62
CA GLN A 155 -34.28 -31.03 -0.15
C GLN A 155 -33.29 -32.18 0.08
N GLU A 156 -33.11 -32.64 1.33
CA GLU A 156 -32.52 -33.95 1.56
C GLU A 156 -32.85 -34.54 2.94
N GLN A 157 -34.14 -34.59 3.30
CA GLN A 157 -34.59 -35.25 4.53
C GLN A 157 -35.80 -36.16 4.32
N MET A 158 -35.70 -37.14 3.41
CA MET A 158 -36.55 -38.33 3.44
C MET A 158 -35.83 -39.54 2.81
N LYS A 159 -34.89 -40.17 3.53
CA LYS A 159 -34.47 -41.55 3.18
C LYS A 159 -33.98 -42.41 4.34
N TRP A 160 -34.41 -42.12 5.58
CA TRP A 160 -34.04 -42.95 6.72
C TRP A 160 -35.20 -43.16 7.68
N LYS A 161 -36.28 -43.78 7.19
CA LYS A 161 -37.15 -44.65 8.00
C LYS A 161 -37.75 -45.73 7.11
N GLN A 162 -37.75 -46.95 7.63
CA GLN A 162 -38.27 -48.24 7.14
C GLN A 162 -37.12 -49.20 6.81
N LYS A 163 -36.92 -50.34 7.46
CA LYS A 163 -37.24 -50.87 8.79
C LYS A 163 -36.22 -52.01 8.98
#